data_AF-A0A2V7VYI2-F1
#
_entry.id   AF-A0A2V7VYI2-F1
#
_cell.length_a   1.000
_cell.length_b   1.000
_cell.length_c   1.000
_cell.angle_alpha   90.00
_cell.angle_beta   90.00
_cell.angle_gamma   90.00
#
_symmetry.space_group_name_H-M   'P 1'
#
loop_
_entity.id
_entity.type
_entity.pdbx_description
1 polymer ?
#
loop_
_entity_poly.entity_id
_entity_poly.type
_entity_poly.pdbx_seq_one_letter_code
_entity_poly.pdbx_strand_id
1 'polypeptide(L)'
;LPAFVRRAIRRSVERMPPSSRKVTLEFLLKRFVHDAERPWVERHLAWFGTGLSDEIYPAAPPPMPEMPSAPAGRDPLAGAMLLDYRSYLRDNLLVKVDRATMLSSVEARAPFLDRDVTRFALSLPSDLRVRRLETKWILKKAAEKWLPKDVIYRRKRGLSVPIAGWINGGLRAEVDRLLSPSRLRKQGLLNAETVNRLLDEHRSGRANHAKSLWAIVMLQYWLDRWA
;
A
#
# COMPACT_ATOMS: atom_id res chain seq x y z
N LEU A 1 -20.33 14.85 -9.18
CA LEU A 1 -20.46 14.22 -10.52
C LEU A 1 -21.66 13.27 -10.53
N PRO A 2 -22.56 13.35 -11.52
CA PRO A 2 -23.65 12.40 -11.70
C PRO A 2 -23.15 10.95 -11.82
N ALA A 3 -23.96 9.97 -11.42
CA ALA A 3 -23.55 8.56 -11.39
C ALA A 3 -23.16 8.01 -12.77
N PHE A 4 -23.84 8.43 -13.84
CA PHE A 4 -23.50 8.01 -15.21
C PHE A 4 -22.10 8.48 -15.64
N VAL A 5 -21.72 9.71 -15.28
CA VAL A 5 -20.39 10.27 -15.57
C VAL A 5 -19.32 9.50 -14.80
N ARG A 6 -19.55 9.20 -13.51
CA ARG A 6 -18.61 8.42 -12.70
C ARG A 6 -18.40 7.01 -13.28
N ARG A 7 -19.47 6.34 -13.73
CA ARG A 7 -19.39 5.03 -14.40
C ARG A 7 -18.61 5.08 -15.71
N ALA A 8 -18.82 6.13 -16.52
CA ALA A 8 -18.08 6.31 -17.76
C ALA A 8 -16.57 6.53 -17.51
N ILE A 9 -16.22 7.34 -16.50
CA ILE A 9 -14.83 7.54 -16.08
C ILE A 9 -14.22 6.23 -15.59
N ARG A 10 -14.90 5.50 -14.70
CA ARG A 10 -14.42 4.22 -14.16
C ARG A 10 -14.11 3.23 -15.29
N ARG A 11 -15.05 3.01 -16.22
CA ARG A 11 -14.86 2.12 -17.38
C ARG A 11 -13.68 2.54 -18.26
N SER A 12 -13.50 3.84 -18.47
CA SER A 12 -12.41 4.36 -19.30
C SER A 12 -11.05 4.12 -18.65
N VAL A 13 -10.96 4.36 -17.34
CA VAL A 13 -9.75 4.15 -16.55
C VAL A 13 -9.40 2.66 -16.43
N GLU A 14 -10.40 1.79 -16.24
CA GLU A 14 -10.21 0.33 -16.17
C GLU A 14 -9.64 -0.26 -17.47
N ARG A 15 -9.96 0.33 -18.62
CA ARG A 15 -9.45 -0.07 -19.94
C ARG A 15 -7.99 0.34 -20.22
N MET A 16 -7.39 1.20 -19.39
CA MET A 16 -6.00 1.59 -19.58
C MET A 16 -5.08 0.36 -19.48
N PRO A 17 -4.06 0.22 -20.34
CA PRO A 17 -3.19 -0.95 -20.32
C PRO A 17 -2.43 -1.04 -18.99
N PRO A 18 -2.30 -2.25 -18.40
CA PRO A 18 -1.59 -2.41 -17.14
C PRO A 18 -0.10 -2.10 -17.31
N SER A 19 0.53 -1.60 -16.24
CA SER A 19 1.97 -1.40 -16.19
C SER A 19 2.60 -2.07 -14.97
N SER A 20 3.78 -2.66 -15.17
CA SER A 20 4.65 -3.19 -14.11
C SER A 20 5.60 -2.13 -13.53
N ARG A 21 5.62 -0.91 -14.10
CA ARG A 21 6.46 0.19 -13.62
C ARG A 21 5.98 0.72 -12.27
N LYS A 22 6.91 1.26 -11.48
CA LYS A 22 6.64 1.78 -10.14
C LYS A 22 5.76 3.04 -10.19
N VAL A 23 4.55 2.94 -9.63
CA VAL A 23 3.58 4.05 -9.40
C VAL A 23 3.29 4.84 -10.68
N THR A 24 2.71 4.18 -11.68
CA THR A 24 2.26 4.80 -12.94
C THR A 24 1.01 5.65 -12.73
N LEU A 25 0.73 6.55 -13.69
CA LEU A 25 -0.52 7.30 -13.71
C LEU A 25 -1.73 6.37 -13.83
N GLU A 26 -1.65 5.35 -14.67
CA GLU A 26 -2.67 4.32 -14.81
C GLU A 26 -2.98 3.63 -13.47
N PHE A 27 -1.95 3.19 -12.74
CA PHE A 27 -2.12 2.61 -11.41
C PHE A 27 -2.82 3.57 -10.44
N LEU A 28 -2.41 4.85 -10.42
CA LEU A 28 -3.03 5.85 -9.56
C LEU A 28 -4.50 6.08 -9.93
N LEU A 29 -4.82 6.17 -11.22
CA LEU A 29 -6.18 6.39 -11.70
C LEU A 29 -7.08 5.20 -11.38
N LYS A 30 -6.65 3.97 -11.74
CA LYS A 30 -7.42 2.75 -11.45
C LYS A 30 -7.70 2.60 -9.97
N ARG A 31 -6.69 2.83 -9.13
CA ARG A 31 -6.85 2.76 -7.67
C ARG A 31 -7.77 3.85 -7.13
N PHE A 32 -7.71 5.06 -7.71
CA PHE A 32 -8.60 6.16 -7.32
C PHE A 32 -10.06 5.87 -7.65
N VAL A 33 -10.37 5.35 -8.85
CA VAL A 33 -11.77 5.11 -9.28
C VAL A 33 -12.39 3.84 -8.67
N HIS A 34 -11.57 2.86 -8.29
CA HIS A 34 -12.02 1.57 -7.74
C HIS A 34 -12.85 1.77 -6.47
N ASP A 35 -12.31 2.52 -5.50
CA ASP A 35 -12.94 2.70 -4.19
C ASP A 35 -13.57 4.08 -4.00
N ALA A 36 -13.66 4.92 -5.04
CA ALA A 36 -14.07 6.32 -4.94
C ALA A 36 -15.38 6.58 -4.18
N GLU A 37 -16.31 5.61 -4.19
CA GLU A 37 -17.64 5.73 -3.59
C GLU A 37 -17.71 5.22 -2.15
N ARG A 38 -16.68 4.53 -1.65
CA ARG A 38 -16.63 4.06 -0.24
C ARG A 38 -16.45 5.22 0.74
N PRO A 39 -16.82 5.08 2.02
CA PRO A 39 -16.43 6.02 3.08
C PRO A 39 -14.92 6.29 3.09
N TRP A 40 -14.50 7.50 3.49
CA TRP A 40 -13.11 7.93 3.28
C TRP A 40 -12.06 7.04 3.99
N VAL A 41 -12.39 6.50 5.17
CA VAL A 41 -11.52 5.58 5.93
C VAL A 41 -11.28 4.30 5.15
N GLU A 42 -12.34 3.70 4.61
CA GLU A 42 -12.24 2.50 3.77
C GLU A 42 -11.40 2.76 2.51
N ARG A 43 -11.60 3.91 1.84
CA ARG A 43 -10.79 4.30 0.68
C ARG A 43 -9.31 4.41 1.04
N HIS A 44 -9.01 5.04 2.18
CA HIS A 44 -7.65 5.22 2.68
C HIS A 44 -6.99 3.87 2.97
N LEU A 45 -7.71 2.94 3.59
CA LEU A 45 -7.19 1.63 3.93
C LEU A 45 -7.08 0.70 2.72
N ALA A 46 -8.01 0.76 1.77
CA ALA A 46 -7.89 0.09 0.47
C ALA A 46 -6.64 0.56 -0.29
N TRP A 47 -6.19 1.80 -0.09
CA TRP A 47 -4.94 2.28 -0.65
C TRP A 47 -3.71 1.48 -0.19
N PHE A 48 -3.74 0.92 1.02
CA PHE A 48 -2.66 0.11 1.58
C PHE A 48 -2.95 -1.39 1.61
N GLY A 49 -4.21 -1.81 1.49
CA GLY A 49 -4.66 -3.20 1.54
C GLY A 49 -4.06 -4.10 0.44
N THR A 50 -4.03 -5.40 0.70
CA THR A 50 -3.32 -6.42 -0.11
C THR A 50 -3.80 -6.50 -1.56
N GLY A 51 -5.03 -6.09 -1.85
CA GLY A 51 -5.64 -6.25 -3.18
C GLY A 51 -6.07 -7.69 -3.46
N LEU A 52 -6.20 -8.51 -2.41
CA LEU A 52 -6.81 -9.84 -2.52
C LEU A 52 -8.31 -9.68 -2.75
N SER A 53 -8.84 -10.40 -3.73
CA SER A 53 -10.28 -10.52 -3.98
C SER A 53 -10.86 -11.67 -3.16
N ASP A 54 -12.15 -11.60 -2.86
CA ASP A 54 -12.84 -12.65 -2.10
C ASP A 54 -12.80 -14.01 -2.83
N GLU A 55 -12.70 -14.01 -4.17
CA GLU A 55 -12.53 -15.22 -5.01
C GLU A 55 -11.30 -16.09 -4.63
N ILE A 56 -10.37 -15.57 -3.85
CA ILE A 56 -9.18 -16.31 -3.44
C ILE A 56 -9.44 -17.24 -2.26
N TYR A 57 -10.49 -16.99 -1.48
CA TYR A 57 -10.86 -17.82 -0.35
C TYR A 57 -11.86 -18.88 -0.80
N PRO A 58 -11.64 -20.17 -0.49
CA PRO A 58 -12.60 -21.22 -0.81
C PRO A 58 -13.90 -21.11 0.02
N ALA A 59 -13.84 -20.37 1.14
CA ALA A 59 -14.97 -20.01 1.98
C ALA A 59 -15.04 -18.48 2.15
N ALA A 60 -15.86 -17.99 3.08
CA ALA A 60 -15.91 -16.56 3.39
C ALA A 60 -14.54 -16.02 3.84
N PRO A 61 -14.18 -14.78 3.46
CA PRO A 61 -12.93 -14.16 3.91
C PRO A 61 -12.92 -14.04 5.45
N PRO A 62 -11.72 -14.04 6.07
CA PRO A 62 -11.62 -13.82 7.51
C PRO A 62 -12.22 -12.46 7.88
N PRO A 63 -12.83 -12.32 9.08
CA PRO A 63 -13.39 -11.06 9.52
C PRO A 63 -12.30 -9.98 9.52
N MET A 64 -12.62 -8.82 8.97
CA MET A 64 -11.72 -7.67 9.04
C MET A 64 -11.54 -7.26 10.50
N PRO A 65 -10.31 -6.93 10.94
CA PRO A 65 -10.12 -6.36 12.26
C PRO A 65 -10.88 -5.04 12.37
N GLU A 66 -11.26 -4.68 13.59
CA GLU A 66 -11.94 -3.41 13.85
C GLU A 66 -11.10 -2.25 13.30
N MET A 67 -11.71 -1.47 12.42
CA MET A 67 -11.02 -0.40 11.73
C MET A 67 -10.84 0.78 12.68
N PRO A 68 -9.65 1.41 12.73
CA PRO A 68 -9.47 2.56 13.61
C PRO A 68 -10.40 3.69 13.18
N SER A 69 -11.22 4.18 14.10
CA SER A 69 -12.07 5.32 13.83
C SER A 69 -11.24 6.60 13.82
N ALA A 70 -11.58 7.49 12.89
CA ALA A 70 -11.07 8.86 12.96
C ALA A 70 -11.86 9.64 14.01
N PRO A 71 -11.21 10.51 14.80
CA PRO A 71 -11.91 11.35 15.77
C PRO A 71 -12.99 12.19 15.08
N ALA A 72 -14.20 12.19 15.64
CA ALA A 72 -15.30 13.03 15.15
C ALA A 72 -14.93 14.53 15.23
N GLY A 73 -15.40 15.33 14.29
CA GLY A 73 -15.21 16.79 14.28
C GLY A 73 -13.81 17.28 13.89
N ARG A 74 -12.89 16.41 13.47
CA ARG A 74 -11.59 16.81 12.90
C ARG A 74 -11.61 16.85 11.37
N ASP A 75 -10.76 17.70 10.82
CA ASP A 75 -10.43 17.73 9.39
C ASP A 75 -10.03 16.31 8.89
N PRO A 76 -10.54 15.86 7.73
CA PRO A 76 -10.27 14.51 7.20
C PRO A 76 -8.79 14.17 7.03
N LEU A 77 -7.94 15.15 6.69
CA LEU A 77 -6.50 14.91 6.57
C LEU A 77 -5.88 14.61 7.94
N ALA A 78 -6.27 15.34 9.00
CA ALA A 78 -5.82 15.05 10.36
C ALA A 78 -6.28 13.66 10.84
N GLY A 79 -7.51 13.25 10.48
CA GLY A 79 -8.01 11.90 10.74
C GLY A 79 -7.16 10.81 10.05
N ALA A 80 -6.88 10.99 8.76
CA ALA A 80 -6.06 10.06 7.97
C ALA A 80 -4.62 9.95 8.52
N MET A 81 -4.01 11.06 8.93
CA MET A 81 -2.67 11.06 9.54
C MET A 81 -2.63 10.31 10.87
N LEU A 82 -3.65 10.47 11.71
CA LEU A 82 -3.72 9.73 12.98
C LEU A 82 -3.91 8.23 12.74
N LEU A 83 -4.73 7.87 11.75
CA LEU A 83 -4.90 6.49 11.31
C LEU A 83 -3.57 5.90 10.84
N ASP A 84 -2.83 6.60 9.99
CA ASP A 84 -1.51 6.18 9.51
C ASP A 84 -0.50 6.06 10.65
N TYR A 85 -0.51 6.99 11.60
CA TYR A 85 0.38 6.96 12.77
C TYR A 85 0.16 5.71 13.62
N ARG A 86 -1.10 5.30 13.80
CA ARG A 86 -1.48 4.14 14.62
C ARG A 86 -1.34 2.80 13.92
N SER A 87 -1.38 2.79 12.59
CA SER A 87 -1.32 1.56 11.78
C SER A 87 -0.09 1.54 10.88
N TYR A 88 -0.15 2.13 9.68
CA TYR A 88 0.89 2.02 8.66
C TYR A 88 2.30 2.40 9.14
N LEU A 89 2.44 3.47 9.91
CA LEU A 89 3.72 3.88 10.46
C LEU A 89 4.26 2.84 11.45
N ARG A 90 3.44 2.47 12.43
CA ARG A 90 3.78 1.53 13.51
C ARG A 90 4.04 0.13 12.97
N ASP A 91 3.04 -0.46 12.31
CA ASP A 91 3.00 -1.90 12.01
C ASP A 91 3.65 -2.23 10.65
N ASN A 92 3.97 -1.22 9.84
CA ASN A 92 4.59 -1.44 8.53
C ASN A 92 5.97 -0.80 8.41
N LEU A 93 6.09 0.51 8.65
CA LEU A 93 7.35 1.23 8.40
C LEU A 93 8.38 1.01 9.50
N LEU A 94 8.01 1.23 10.77
CA LEU A 94 8.94 1.15 11.89
C LEU A 94 9.42 -0.28 12.14
N VAL A 95 8.52 -1.26 12.12
CA VAL A 95 8.88 -2.69 12.28
C VAL A 95 9.93 -3.14 11.26
N LYS A 96 9.84 -2.67 10.00
CA LYS A 96 10.81 -3.05 8.96
C LYS A 96 12.18 -2.44 9.18
N VAL A 97 12.21 -1.15 9.52
CA VAL A 97 13.48 -0.45 9.77
C VAL A 97 14.16 -1.06 10.98
N ASP A 98 13.44 -1.20 12.09
CA ASP A 98 13.95 -1.76 13.35
C ASP A 98 14.53 -3.16 13.16
N ARG A 99 13.76 -4.10 12.58
CA ARG A 99 14.23 -5.47 12.35
C ARG A 99 15.44 -5.52 11.43
N ALA A 100 15.45 -4.75 10.34
CA ALA A 100 16.55 -4.77 9.39
C ALA A 100 17.84 -4.18 9.98
N THR A 101 17.74 -3.11 10.76
CA THR A 101 18.92 -2.43 11.32
C THR A 101 19.46 -3.21 12.51
N MET A 102 18.58 -3.73 13.39
CA MET A 102 18.99 -4.54 14.53
C MET A 102 19.60 -5.88 14.11
N LEU A 103 19.17 -6.46 12.98
CA LEU A 103 19.84 -7.63 12.38
C LEU A 103 21.32 -7.36 12.05
N SER A 104 21.68 -6.09 11.83
CA SER A 104 23.05 -5.65 11.56
C SER A 104 23.68 -4.89 12.73
N SER A 105 23.12 -5.01 13.94
CA SER A 105 23.55 -4.28 15.14
C SER A 105 23.59 -2.75 14.97
N VAL A 106 22.74 -2.20 14.10
CA VAL A 106 22.59 -0.76 13.86
C VAL A 106 21.33 -0.25 14.55
N GLU A 107 21.48 0.79 15.38
CA GLU A 107 20.36 1.48 16.00
C GLU A 107 19.84 2.61 15.09
N ALA A 108 18.64 2.45 14.54
CA ALA A 108 17.99 3.49 13.75
C ALA A 108 17.23 4.49 14.63
N ARG A 109 17.37 5.79 14.34
CA ARG A 109 16.60 6.86 14.98
C ARG A 109 15.65 7.51 13.99
N ALA A 110 14.49 7.95 14.46
CA ALA A 110 13.47 8.63 13.66
C ALA A 110 13.17 10.04 14.22
N PRO A 111 14.01 11.06 13.94
CA PRO A 111 13.87 12.40 14.54
C PRO A 111 12.52 13.07 14.30
N PHE A 112 11.85 12.78 13.18
CA PHE A 112 10.50 13.29 12.90
C PHE A 112 9.42 12.73 13.83
N LEU A 113 9.70 11.65 14.55
CA LEU A 113 8.82 11.05 15.57
C LEU A 113 9.19 11.47 16.98
N ASP A 114 10.12 12.43 17.13
CA ASP A 114 10.28 13.11 18.40
C ASP A 114 8.93 13.64 18.91
N ARG A 115 8.72 13.56 20.22
CA ARG A 115 7.42 13.88 20.85
C ARG A 115 7.01 15.32 20.58
N ASP A 116 7.95 16.25 20.67
CA ASP A 116 7.65 17.67 20.55
C ASP A 116 7.50 18.07 19.07
N VAL A 117 8.29 17.47 18.18
CA VAL A 117 8.10 17.59 16.72
C VAL A 117 6.74 17.06 16.30
N THR A 118 6.34 15.89 16.80
CA THR A 118 5.05 15.26 16.48
C THR A 118 3.89 16.08 17.03
N ARG A 119 3.99 16.56 18.27
CA ARG A 119 2.96 17.42 18.90
C ARG A 119 2.76 18.71 18.09
N PHE A 120 3.86 19.38 17.73
CA PHE A 120 3.81 20.56 16.89
C PHE A 120 3.20 20.26 15.52
N ALA A 121 3.66 19.20 14.84
CA ALA A 121 3.15 18.84 13.52
C ALA A 121 1.65 18.52 13.54
N LEU A 122 1.14 17.91 14.61
CA LEU A 122 -0.28 17.58 14.82
C LEU A 122 -1.14 18.79 15.20
N SER A 123 -0.58 19.85 15.79
CA SER A 123 -1.31 21.08 16.10
C SER A 123 -1.48 22.02 14.90
N LEU A 124 -0.68 21.82 13.83
CA LEU A 124 -0.75 22.68 12.65
C LEU A 124 -2.09 22.54 11.88
N PRO A 125 -2.65 23.65 11.39
CA PRO A 125 -3.70 23.65 10.38
C PRO A 125 -3.35 22.80 9.15
N SER A 126 -4.36 22.17 8.55
CA SER A 126 -4.15 21.25 7.42
C SER A 126 -3.67 21.93 6.14
N ASP A 127 -3.97 23.20 5.94
CA ASP A 127 -3.48 24.02 4.83
C ASP A 127 -1.97 24.29 4.89
N LEU A 128 -1.36 24.25 6.08
CA LEU A 128 0.09 24.29 6.25
C LEU A 128 0.76 22.94 5.94
N ARG A 129 0.01 21.84 5.96
CA ARG A 129 0.50 20.50 5.59
C ARG A 129 0.35 20.25 4.09
N VAL A 130 -0.81 20.58 3.56
CA VAL A 130 -1.17 20.45 2.14
C VAL A 130 -1.76 21.77 1.66
N ARG A 131 -1.06 22.45 0.75
CA ARG A 131 -1.52 23.71 0.17
C ARG A 131 -1.73 23.53 -1.32
N ARG A 132 -2.99 23.66 -1.77
CA ARG A 132 -3.39 23.33 -3.16
C ARG A 132 -3.02 21.87 -3.50
N LEU A 133 -2.11 21.66 -4.44
CA LEU A 133 -1.60 20.34 -4.83
C LEU A 133 -0.25 20.01 -4.17
N GLU A 134 0.29 20.91 -3.34
CA GLU A 134 1.58 20.75 -2.73
C GLU A 134 1.49 20.12 -1.34
N THR A 135 2.07 18.91 -1.21
CA THR A 135 2.24 18.24 0.08
C THR A 135 3.50 18.71 0.80
N LYS A 136 3.50 18.55 2.13
CA LYS A 136 4.60 18.90 3.04
C LYS A 136 4.95 20.40 2.95
N TRP A 137 3.96 21.26 2.74
CA TRP A 137 4.16 22.67 2.42
C TRP A 137 5.06 23.38 3.45
N ILE A 138 4.68 23.36 4.73
CA ILE A 138 5.46 24.00 5.80
C ILE A 138 6.87 23.40 5.95
N LEU A 139 7.00 22.08 5.82
CA LEU A 139 8.29 21.40 5.91
C LEU A 139 9.22 21.81 4.76
N LYS A 140 8.69 21.93 3.55
CA LYS A 140 9.45 22.41 2.40
C LYS A 140 9.92 23.85 2.58
N LYS A 141 9.02 24.73 3.06
CA LYS A 141 9.36 26.13 3.33
C LYS A 141 10.41 26.29 4.42
N ALA A 142 10.31 25.51 5.51
CA ALA A 142 11.34 25.46 6.52
C ALA A 142 12.68 24.94 5.96
N ALA A 143 12.65 24.02 4.99
CA ALA A 143 13.85 23.41 4.40
C ALA A 143 14.61 24.32 3.41
N GLU A 144 13.97 25.35 2.84
CA GLU A 144 14.55 26.23 1.81
C GLU A 144 15.84 26.96 2.25
N LYS A 145 16.05 27.13 3.56
CA LYS A 145 17.28 27.73 4.11
C LYS A 145 18.46 26.78 4.21
N TRP A 146 18.25 25.46 4.08
CA TRP A 146 19.29 24.45 4.30
C TRP A 146 19.59 23.60 3.07
N LEU A 147 18.65 23.46 2.14
CA LEU A 147 18.77 22.54 1.01
C LEU A 147 18.44 23.22 -0.33
N PRO A 148 19.08 22.80 -1.42
CA PRO A 148 18.72 23.23 -2.77
C PRO A 148 17.25 22.95 -3.12
N LYS A 149 16.63 23.84 -3.92
CA LYS A 149 15.21 23.73 -4.32
C LYS A 149 14.90 22.45 -5.08
N ASP A 150 15.81 21.96 -5.91
CA ASP A 150 15.64 20.71 -6.66
C ASP A 150 15.56 19.48 -5.74
N VAL A 151 16.22 19.51 -4.57
CA VAL A 151 16.09 18.47 -3.53
C VAL A 151 14.74 18.57 -2.81
N ILE A 152 14.37 19.78 -2.38
CA ILE A 152 13.15 20.06 -1.58
C ILE A 152 11.87 19.76 -2.38
N TYR A 153 11.83 20.25 -3.61
CA TYR A 153 10.66 20.20 -4.48
C TYR A 153 10.63 18.96 -5.38
N ARG A 154 11.60 18.06 -5.23
CA ARG A 154 11.61 16.77 -5.93
C ARG A 154 10.34 15.99 -5.69
N ARG A 155 9.85 15.32 -6.73
CA ARG A 155 8.71 14.39 -6.62
C ARG A 155 8.99 13.32 -5.55
N LYS A 156 8.07 13.19 -4.58
CA LYS A 156 8.12 12.17 -3.52
C LYS A 156 8.23 10.78 -4.15
N ARG A 157 9.25 10.02 -3.74
CA ARG A 157 9.39 8.60 -4.06
C ARG A 157 9.09 7.79 -2.80
N GLY A 158 8.24 6.79 -2.92
CA GLY A 158 7.96 5.84 -1.84
C GLY A 158 9.06 4.79 -1.70
N LEU A 159 9.06 4.09 -0.57
CA LEU A 159 9.97 2.98 -0.23
C LEU A 159 9.55 1.64 -0.84
N SER A 160 8.79 1.64 -1.95
CA SER A 160 8.34 0.40 -2.57
C SER A 160 9.49 -0.33 -3.27
N VAL A 161 9.48 -1.65 -3.14
CA VAL A 161 10.40 -2.59 -3.80
C VAL A 161 9.80 -3.10 -5.12
N PRO A 162 10.62 -3.59 -6.08
CA PRO A 162 10.15 -4.00 -7.41
C PRO A 162 9.55 -5.42 -7.40
N ILE A 163 8.47 -5.62 -6.63
CA ILE A 163 7.83 -6.94 -6.42
C ILE A 163 7.53 -7.68 -7.74
N ALA A 164 6.98 -6.99 -8.75
CA ALA A 164 6.68 -7.62 -10.05
C ALA A 164 7.95 -8.19 -10.72
N GLY A 165 9.07 -7.46 -10.64
CA GLY A 165 10.34 -7.93 -11.17
C GLY A 165 10.92 -9.11 -10.38
N TRP A 166 10.68 -9.15 -9.07
CA TRP A 166 11.07 -10.29 -8.24
C TRP A 166 10.25 -11.54 -8.56
N ILE A 167 8.91 -11.42 -8.63
CA ILE A 167 8.00 -12.54 -8.94
C ILE A 167 8.31 -13.17 -10.31
N ASN A 168 8.56 -12.33 -11.32
CA ASN A 168 8.80 -12.79 -12.68
C ASN A 168 10.27 -13.18 -12.94
N GLY A 169 11.18 -12.80 -12.05
CA GLY A 169 12.63 -12.97 -12.22
C GLY A 169 13.28 -13.60 -10.99
N GLY A 170 13.94 -12.78 -10.17
CA GLY A 170 14.86 -13.24 -9.12
C GLY A 170 14.27 -14.18 -8.06
N LEU A 171 12.94 -14.19 -7.86
CA LEU A 171 12.24 -15.09 -6.95
C LEU A 171 11.33 -16.09 -7.67
N ARG A 172 11.43 -16.23 -9.00
CA ARG A 172 10.48 -17.02 -9.80
C ARG A 172 10.35 -18.46 -9.31
N ALA A 173 11.46 -19.16 -9.14
CA ALA A 173 11.47 -20.55 -8.70
C ALA A 173 10.84 -20.73 -7.31
N GLU A 174 11.10 -19.78 -6.42
CA GLU A 174 10.57 -19.80 -5.07
C GLU A 174 9.06 -19.49 -5.05
N VAL A 175 8.61 -18.57 -5.89
CA VAL A 175 7.17 -18.33 -6.12
C VAL A 175 6.49 -19.57 -6.69
N ASP A 176 7.09 -20.25 -7.66
CA ASP A 176 6.55 -21.48 -8.24
C ASP A 176 6.40 -22.59 -7.19
N ARG A 177 7.39 -22.73 -6.32
CA ARG A 177 7.36 -23.68 -5.20
C ARG A 177 6.24 -23.35 -4.22
N LEU A 178 6.21 -22.11 -3.72
CA LEU A 178 5.28 -21.65 -2.69
C LEU A 178 3.83 -21.59 -3.15
N LEU A 179 3.60 -21.26 -4.43
CA LEU A 179 2.25 -21.12 -5.00
C LEU A 179 1.83 -22.33 -5.85
N SER A 180 2.54 -23.45 -5.76
CA SER A 180 2.19 -24.66 -6.50
C SER A 180 0.76 -25.15 -6.17
N PRO A 181 -0.06 -25.53 -7.18
CA PRO A 181 -1.44 -25.93 -6.93
C PRO A 181 -1.59 -27.10 -5.96
N SER A 182 -0.67 -28.07 -5.99
CA SER A 182 -0.66 -29.22 -5.06
C SER A 182 -0.50 -28.77 -3.61
N ARG A 183 0.41 -27.84 -3.34
CA ARG A 183 0.65 -27.27 -2.02
C ARG A 183 -0.56 -26.49 -1.52
N LEU A 184 -1.11 -25.61 -2.36
CA LEU A 184 -2.27 -24.80 -2.00
C LEU A 184 -3.51 -25.67 -1.71
N ARG A 185 -3.77 -26.69 -2.54
CA ARG A 185 -4.87 -27.64 -2.31
C ARG A 185 -4.70 -28.43 -1.02
N LYS A 186 -3.49 -28.87 -0.70
CA LYS A 186 -3.19 -29.58 0.56
C LYS A 186 -3.48 -28.72 1.79
N GLN A 187 -3.22 -27.42 1.70
CA GLN A 187 -3.51 -26.48 2.81
C GLN A 187 -5.00 -26.16 2.93
N GLY A 188 -5.74 -26.12 1.81
CA GLY A 188 -7.18 -25.82 1.81
C GLY A 188 -7.55 -24.38 2.20
N LEU A 189 -6.58 -23.49 2.38
CA LEU A 189 -6.79 -22.10 2.81
C LEU A 189 -7.10 -21.14 1.66
N LEU A 190 -6.61 -21.46 0.45
CA LEU A 190 -6.70 -20.60 -0.73
C LEU A 190 -7.17 -21.43 -1.93
N ASN A 191 -7.98 -20.80 -2.79
CA ASN A 191 -8.39 -21.39 -4.05
C ASN A 191 -7.18 -21.48 -5.01
N ALA A 192 -6.67 -22.69 -5.21
CA ALA A 192 -5.44 -22.93 -5.97
C ALA A 192 -5.57 -22.50 -7.44
N GLU A 193 -6.74 -22.71 -8.03
CA GLU A 193 -7.07 -22.36 -9.41
C GLU A 193 -7.08 -20.84 -9.61
N THR A 194 -7.69 -20.10 -8.67
CA THR A 194 -7.67 -18.63 -8.66
C THR A 194 -6.24 -18.11 -8.53
N VAL A 195 -5.45 -18.63 -7.60
CA VAL A 195 -4.05 -18.21 -7.42
C VAL A 195 -3.22 -18.46 -8.69
N ASN A 196 -3.37 -19.64 -9.30
CA ASN A 196 -2.64 -19.98 -10.52
C ASN A 196 -3.04 -19.05 -11.69
N ARG A 197 -4.33 -18.78 -11.88
CA ARG A 197 -4.82 -17.81 -12.87
C ARG A 197 -4.21 -16.42 -12.67
N LEU A 198 -4.17 -15.93 -11.43
CA LEU A 198 -3.55 -14.63 -11.12
C LEU A 198 -2.05 -14.63 -11.43
N LEU A 199 -1.34 -15.72 -11.15
CA LEU A 199 0.08 -15.85 -11.47
C LEU A 199 0.33 -15.83 -12.98
N ASP A 200 -0.48 -16.56 -13.75
CA ASP A 200 -0.40 -16.62 -15.21
C ASP A 200 -0.73 -15.27 -15.87
N GLU A 201 -1.78 -14.60 -15.42
CA GLU A 201 -2.14 -13.25 -15.86
C GLU A 201 -1.03 -12.23 -15.56
N HIS A 202 -0.37 -12.37 -14.40
CA HIS A 202 0.74 -11.50 -14.03
C HIS A 202 1.97 -11.69 -14.92
N ARG A 203 2.34 -12.94 -15.17
CA ARG A 203 3.52 -13.30 -15.96
C ARG A 203 3.35 -13.02 -17.44
N SER A 204 2.14 -13.23 -17.96
CA SER A 204 1.80 -12.89 -19.35
C SER A 204 1.65 -11.39 -19.59
N GLY A 205 1.65 -10.56 -18.53
CA GLY A 205 1.44 -9.12 -18.62
C GLY A 205 0.00 -8.70 -18.89
N ARG A 206 -0.95 -9.66 -18.90
CA ARG A 206 -2.39 -9.39 -19.05
C ARG A 206 -2.94 -8.53 -17.90
N ALA A 207 -2.39 -8.70 -16.70
CA ALA A 207 -2.73 -7.89 -15.53
C ALA A 207 -1.54 -7.75 -14.56
N ASN A 208 -1.60 -6.79 -13.64
CA ASN A 208 -0.59 -6.64 -12.59
C ASN A 208 -1.12 -7.10 -11.23
N HIS A 209 -0.86 -8.36 -10.88
CA HIS A 209 -1.27 -8.97 -9.61
C HIS A 209 -0.16 -9.00 -8.56
N ALA A 210 0.92 -8.24 -8.74
CA ALA A 210 2.11 -8.30 -7.90
C ALA A 210 1.83 -8.12 -6.40
N LYS A 211 0.90 -7.22 -6.03
CA LYS A 211 0.57 -6.96 -4.63
C LYS A 211 -0.13 -8.15 -3.96
N SER A 212 -1.11 -8.72 -4.66
CA SER A 212 -1.92 -9.86 -4.20
C SER A 212 -1.06 -11.12 -4.12
N LEU A 213 -0.31 -11.42 -5.17
CA LEU A 213 0.62 -12.56 -5.21
C LEU A 213 1.67 -12.47 -4.10
N TRP A 214 2.22 -11.29 -3.84
CA TRP A 214 3.17 -11.10 -2.75
C TRP A 214 2.58 -11.33 -1.37
N ALA A 215 1.33 -10.90 -1.14
CA ALA A 215 0.63 -11.19 0.12
C ALA A 215 0.50 -12.70 0.36
N ILE A 216 0.20 -13.46 -0.69
CA ILE A 216 0.11 -14.93 -0.62
C ILE A 216 1.48 -15.54 -0.36
N VAL A 217 2.54 -15.09 -1.05
CA VAL A 217 3.92 -15.55 -0.80
C VAL A 217 4.32 -15.32 0.66
N MET A 218 4.01 -14.14 1.23
CA MET A 218 4.27 -13.86 2.65
C MET A 218 3.47 -14.78 3.58
N LEU A 219 2.21 -15.07 3.26
CA LEU A 219 1.40 -16.05 4.01
C LEU A 219 2.04 -17.44 3.95
N GLN A 220 2.51 -17.88 2.78
CA GLN A 220 3.15 -19.19 2.63
C GLN A 220 4.44 -19.32 3.47
N TYR A 221 5.27 -18.27 3.51
CA TYR A 221 6.43 -18.24 4.41
C TYR A 221 6.04 -18.25 5.89
N TRP A 222 4.96 -17.56 6.25
CA TRP A 222 4.47 -17.58 7.62
C TRP A 222 4.00 -18.99 8.01
N LEU A 223 3.25 -19.66 7.15
CA LEU A 223 2.82 -21.05 7.36
C LEU A 223 4.01 -22.00 7.47
N ASP A 224 5.01 -21.91 6.60
CA ASP A 224 6.21 -22.77 6.66
C ASP A 224 6.96 -22.65 8.00
N ARG A 225 6.82 -21.52 8.70
CA ARG A 225 7.50 -21.28 9.98
C ARG A 225 6.64 -21.61 11.21
N TRP A 226 5.32 -21.48 11.11
CA TRP A 226 4.45 -21.41 12.28
C TRP A 226 3.25 -22.36 12.25
N ALA A 227 2.99 -23.08 11.15
CA ALA A 227 1.93 -24.08 11.02
C ALA A 227 2.52 -25.48 10.83
#